data_AF-A0A7S3JDB9-F1
#
_entry.id   AF-A0A7S3JDB9-F1
#
_cell.length_a   1.000
_cell.length_b   1.000
_cell.length_c   1.000
_cell.angle_alpha   90.00
_cell.angle_beta   90.00
_cell.angle_gamma   90.00
#
_symmetry.space_group_name_H-M   'P 1'
#
loop_
_entity.id
_entity.type
_entity.pdbx_description
1 polymer ?
#
loop_
_entity_poly.entity_id
_entity_poly.type
_entity_poly.pdbx_seq_one_letter_code
_entity_poly.pdbx_strand_id
1 'polypeptide(L)'
;FSATASIGMIHMGNEKEAEDILSPYINGTGPQSSPFSTSGAYYAYGLINANRYSNEKFLYLQNGFRNSGNNENIQHGVCLGLGLVSMATSNDEVYKEFKNVLYSDSAVAGEAAALGMGLVRLGTAHEDSISEMITYANDTNHEKIIRALAVGLGLIMYEKEEIADPLIDQLGTSKDSILRYGAMFTIGLAYAGTGNNSAIKKLLHFAVSDVTDDVRRAAVINLGFVMFKTPERLPEILHLLSESYNPHTRYGVALALGIGC
;
A
#
# COMPACT_ATOMS: atom_id res chain seq x y z
N PHE A 1 -1.51 18.78 -3.85
CA PHE A 1 -1.78 17.47 -3.23
C PHE A 1 -1.11 17.36 -1.87
N SER A 2 0.22 17.16 -1.79
CA SER A 2 0.89 16.86 -0.50
C SER A 2 0.72 17.94 0.57
N ALA A 3 0.76 19.23 0.22
CA ALA A 3 0.55 20.33 1.16
C ALA A 3 -0.87 20.32 1.79
N THR A 4 -1.89 19.93 1.02
CA THR A 4 -3.25 19.79 1.55
C THR A 4 -3.39 18.49 2.34
N ALA A 5 -2.77 17.40 1.88
CA ALA A 5 -2.75 16.13 2.60
C ALA A 5 -2.11 16.23 3.99
N SER A 6 -1.05 17.05 4.14
CA SER A 6 -0.39 17.25 5.44
C SER A 6 -1.29 17.90 6.49
N ILE A 7 -2.33 18.65 6.08
CA ILE A 7 -3.34 19.18 7.01
C ILE A 7 -4.03 18.02 7.74
N GLY A 8 -4.29 16.91 7.05
CA GLY A 8 -4.88 15.72 7.66
C GLY A 8 -4.00 15.08 8.73
N MET A 9 -2.67 15.12 8.56
CA MET A 9 -1.73 14.66 9.58
C MET A 9 -1.70 15.58 10.80
N ILE A 10 -1.80 16.91 10.61
CA ILE A 10 -1.82 17.88 11.70
C ILE A 10 -3.08 17.73 12.56
N HIS A 11 -4.22 17.47 11.93
CA HIS A 11 -5.52 17.36 12.59
C HIS A 11 -5.95 15.91 12.85
N MET A 12 -5.00 14.96 12.88
CA MET A 12 -5.30 13.53 13.05
C MET A 12 -6.12 13.28 14.33
N GLY A 13 -7.27 12.60 14.19
CA GLY A 13 -8.16 12.24 15.30
C GLY A 13 -9.21 13.28 15.69
N ASN A 14 -9.19 14.49 15.11
CA ASN A 14 -10.19 15.54 15.37
C ASN A 14 -11.38 15.44 14.40
N GLU A 15 -12.38 14.63 14.75
CA GLU A 15 -13.51 14.33 13.85
C GLU A 15 -14.48 15.49 13.66
N LYS A 16 -14.74 16.25 14.72
CA LYS A 16 -15.82 17.26 14.74
C LYS A 16 -15.52 18.45 13.83
N GLU A 17 -14.24 18.82 13.73
CA GLU A 17 -13.79 19.96 12.94
C GLU A 17 -13.25 19.55 11.57
N ALA A 18 -13.16 18.24 11.27
CA ALA A 18 -12.56 17.73 10.04
C ALA A 18 -13.25 18.29 8.79
N GLU A 19 -14.57 18.30 8.78
CA GLU A 19 -15.36 18.79 7.65
C GLU A 19 -15.27 20.32 7.52
N ASP A 20 -15.29 21.04 8.64
CA ASP A 20 -15.18 22.50 8.65
C ASP A 20 -13.81 22.96 8.13
N ILE A 21 -12.73 22.31 8.58
CA ILE A 21 -11.34 22.60 8.16
C ILE A 21 -11.13 22.31 6.68
N LEU A 22 -11.73 21.24 6.15
CA LEU A 22 -11.53 20.79 4.78
C LEU A 22 -12.52 21.39 3.77
N SER A 23 -13.65 21.92 4.24
CA SER A 23 -14.68 22.54 3.40
C SER A 23 -14.16 23.61 2.44
N PRO A 24 -13.18 24.49 2.78
CA PRO A 24 -12.69 25.52 1.86
C PRO A 24 -11.89 24.94 0.69
N TYR A 25 -11.25 23.79 0.90
CA TYR A 25 -10.43 23.09 -0.09
C TYR A 25 -11.26 22.20 -1.03
N ILE A 26 -12.44 21.76 -0.56
CA ILE A 26 -13.38 20.93 -1.33
C ILE A 26 -14.33 21.77 -2.15
N ASN A 27 -14.88 22.85 -1.57
CA ASN A 27 -15.83 23.74 -2.24
C ASN A 27 -15.16 24.80 -3.13
N GLY A 28 -13.82 24.85 -3.16
CA GLY A 28 -13.06 25.76 -4.01
C GLY A 28 -13.15 27.24 -3.60
N THR A 29 -13.53 27.54 -2.36
CA THR A 29 -13.70 28.91 -1.83
C THR A 29 -12.38 29.52 -1.32
N GLY A 30 -11.30 28.74 -1.25
CA GLY A 30 -9.96 29.21 -0.86
C GLY A 30 -9.12 29.75 -2.02
N PRO A 31 -8.00 30.47 -1.75
CA PRO A 31 -7.17 31.15 -2.77
C PRO A 31 -6.40 30.23 -3.75
N GLN A 32 -6.62 28.91 -3.73
CA GLN A 32 -5.93 27.91 -4.57
C GLN A 32 -6.83 26.72 -4.93
N SER A 33 -7.98 26.98 -5.57
CA SER A 33 -8.84 25.90 -6.07
C SER A 33 -8.19 25.19 -7.26
N SER A 34 -7.53 24.06 -7.00
CA SER A 34 -6.98 23.16 -8.01
C SER A 34 -7.44 21.73 -7.74
N PRO A 35 -7.60 20.88 -8.77
CA PRO A 35 -7.97 19.47 -8.59
C PRO A 35 -7.05 18.73 -7.62
N PHE A 36 -5.77 19.12 -7.55
CA PHE A 36 -4.78 18.55 -6.63
C PHE A 36 -4.97 18.99 -5.18
N SER A 37 -5.55 20.17 -4.93
CA SER A 37 -5.91 20.62 -3.59
C SER A 37 -7.14 19.87 -3.11
N THR A 38 -8.18 19.77 -3.94
CA THR A 38 -9.40 19.01 -3.63
C THR A 38 -9.10 17.53 -3.41
N SER A 39 -8.28 16.92 -4.27
CA SER A 39 -7.80 15.55 -4.07
C SER A 39 -7.05 15.36 -2.75
N GLY A 40 -6.14 16.29 -2.42
CA GLY A 40 -5.41 16.25 -1.15
C GLY A 40 -6.32 16.45 0.07
N ALA A 41 -7.41 17.20 -0.06
CA ALA A 41 -8.40 17.36 1.00
C ALA A 41 -9.18 16.06 1.27
N TYR A 42 -9.57 15.31 0.24
CA TYR A 42 -10.19 13.99 0.44
C TYR A 42 -9.23 12.98 1.08
N TYR A 43 -7.95 12.99 0.68
CA TYR A 43 -6.95 12.16 1.35
C TYR A 43 -6.72 12.59 2.81
N ALA A 44 -6.66 13.90 3.07
CA ALA A 44 -6.57 14.46 4.43
C ALA A 44 -7.77 14.03 5.30
N TYR A 45 -8.99 14.04 4.75
CA TYR A 45 -10.18 13.56 5.46
C TYR A 45 -10.03 12.10 5.89
N GLY A 46 -9.47 11.26 5.02
CA GLY A 46 -9.19 9.86 5.34
C GLY A 46 -8.09 9.68 6.40
N LEU A 47 -7.06 10.53 6.39
CA LEU A 47 -6.02 10.54 7.42
C LEU A 47 -6.56 10.93 8.80
N ILE A 48 -7.45 11.92 8.87
CA ILE A 48 -8.08 12.34 10.13
C ILE A 48 -8.95 11.21 10.72
N ASN A 49 -9.64 10.49 9.83
CA ASN A 49 -10.61 9.46 10.16
C ASN A 49 -10.09 8.02 9.99
N ALA A 50 -8.77 7.82 10.00
CA ALA A 50 -8.17 6.50 9.80
C ALA A 50 -8.71 5.49 10.83
N ASN A 51 -9.04 4.27 10.38
CA ASN A 51 -9.61 3.17 11.19
C ASN A 51 -10.98 3.44 11.85
N ARG A 52 -11.67 4.53 11.50
CA ARG A 52 -12.96 4.87 12.10
C ARG A 52 -14.05 4.86 11.04
N TYR A 53 -14.40 3.66 10.60
CA TYR A 53 -15.47 3.46 9.63
C TYR A 53 -16.82 3.91 10.19
N SER A 54 -17.53 4.73 9.41
CA SER A 54 -18.93 5.10 9.63
C SER A 54 -19.61 5.25 8.28
N ASN A 55 -20.89 4.90 8.21
CA ASN A 55 -21.69 5.04 7.00
C ASN A 55 -21.73 6.50 6.52
N GLU A 56 -21.70 7.48 7.43
CA GLU A 56 -21.67 8.91 7.08
C GLU A 56 -20.38 9.27 6.34
N LYS A 57 -19.24 8.78 6.83
CA LYS A 57 -17.91 9.03 6.23
C LYS A 57 -17.77 8.31 4.88
N PHE A 58 -18.35 7.12 4.76
CA PHE A 58 -18.46 6.41 3.49
C PHE A 58 -19.29 7.20 2.47
N LEU A 59 -20.48 7.67 2.86
CA LEU A 59 -21.35 8.48 2.02
C LEU A 59 -20.69 9.80 1.61
N TYR A 60 -19.95 10.43 2.52
CA TYR A 60 -19.17 11.64 2.22
C TYR A 60 -18.15 11.41 1.11
N LEU A 61 -17.37 10.32 1.20
CA LEU A 61 -16.38 9.97 0.18
C LEU A 61 -17.04 9.47 -1.12
N GLN A 62 -18.19 8.80 -1.04
CA GLN A 62 -18.98 8.41 -2.22
C GLN A 62 -19.54 9.63 -2.96
N ASN A 63 -19.99 10.64 -2.22
CA ASN A 63 -20.34 11.94 -2.81
C ASN A 63 -19.11 12.60 -3.44
N GLY A 64 -17.93 12.45 -2.84
CA GLY A 64 -16.65 12.83 -3.43
C GLY A 64 -16.40 12.18 -4.80
N PHE A 65 -16.66 10.87 -4.94
CA PHE A 65 -16.58 10.18 -6.24
C PHE A 65 -17.57 10.74 -7.25
N ARG A 66 -18.83 10.97 -6.86
CA ARG A 66 -19.84 11.56 -7.76
C ARG A 66 -19.44 12.97 -8.23
N ASN A 67 -18.93 13.79 -7.31
CA ASN A 67 -18.48 15.15 -7.59
C ASN A 67 -17.19 15.19 -8.41
N SER A 68 -16.37 14.14 -8.34
CA SER A 68 -15.10 14.05 -9.08
C SER A 68 -15.29 13.93 -10.59
N GLY A 69 -16.45 13.45 -11.06
CA GLY A 69 -16.69 13.15 -12.47
C GLY A 69 -15.61 12.20 -13.02
N ASN A 70 -14.98 12.59 -14.15
CA ASN A 70 -13.90 11.84 -14.79
C ASN A 70 -12.49 12.34 -14.41
N ASN A 71 -12.34 13.17 -13.36
CA ASN A 71 -11.03 13.67 -12.95
C ASN A 71 -10.26 12.62 -12.14
N GLU A 72 -9.33 11.91 -12.79
CA GLU A 72 -8.50 10.88 -12.17
C GLU A 72 -7.75 11.36 -10.91
N ASN A 73 -7.33 12.62 -10.89
CA ASN A 73 -6.61 13.18 -9.74
C ASN A 73 -7.48 13.25 -8.49
N ILE A 74 -8.76 13.61 -8.63
CA ILE A 74 -9.68 13.69 -7.49
C ILE A 74 -10.05 12.27 -7.05
N GLN A 75 -10.34 11.38 -8.00
CA GLN A 75 -10.62 9.97 -7.72
C GLN A 75 -9.47 9.31 -6.95
N HIS A 76 -8.21 9.61 -7.30
CA HIS A 76 -7.04 9.12 -6.57
C HIS A 76 -7.06 9.50 -5.07
N GLY A 77 -7.33 10.77 -4.75
CA GLY A 77 -7.40 11.25 -3.36
C GLY A 77 -8.58 10.65 -2.59
N VAL A 78 -9.73 10.50 -3.25
CA VAL A 78 -10.92 9.84 -2.66
C VAL A 78 -10.62 8.36 -2.40
N CYS A 79 -9.99 7.65 -3.34
CA CYS A 79 -9.62 6.25 -3.18
C CYS A 79 -8.69 6.03 -1.98
N LEU A 80 -7.62 6.81 -1.87
CA LEU A 80 -6.69 6.72 -0.75
C LEU A 80 -7.39 7.05 0.59
N GLY A 81 -8.23 8.10 0.61
CA GLY A 81 -8.98 8.46 1.80
C GLY A 81 -9.95 7.37 2.24
N LEU A 82 -10.69 6.78 1.29
CA LEU A 82 -11.62 5.69 1.56
C LEU A 82 -10.92 4.42 2.03
N GLY A 83 -9.74 4.11 1.48
CA GLY A 83 -8.92 2.98 1.90
C GLY A 83 -8.48 3.10 3.36
N LEU A 84 -8.11 4.31 3.81
CA LEU A 84 -7.73 4.56 5.20
C LEU A 84 -8.90 4.49 6.19
N VAL A 85 -10.07 5.01 5.81
CA VAL A 85 -11.28 4.96 6.65
C VAL A 85 -11.80 3.53 6.77
N SER A 86 -11.71 2.77 5.68
CA SER A 86 -12.26 1.41 5.57
C SER A 86 -11.23 0.31 5.80
N MET A 87 -10.06 0.65 6.36
CA MET A 87 -8.98 -0.32 6.61
C MET A 87 -9.46 -1.46 7.52
N ALA A 88 -9.15 -2.69 7.16
CA ALA A 88 -9.52 -3.93 7.87
C ALA A 88 -11.03 -4.15 8.12
N THR A 89 -11.92 -3.41 7.44
CA THR A 89 -13.37 -3.57 7.60
C THR A 89 -13.94 -4.77 6.85
N SER A 90 -13.22 -5.28 5.84
CA SER A 90 -13.69 -6.37 4.97
C SER A 90 -15.03 -6.11 4.30
N ASN A 91 -15.39 -4.85 4.06
CA ASN A 91 -16.67 -4.49 3.43
C ASN A 91 -16.64 -4.71 1.90
N ASP A 92 -17.54 -5.55 1.40
CA ASP A 92 -17.67 -5.88 -0.02
C ASP A 92 -18.11 -4.69 -0.89
N GLU A 93 -18.92 -3.77 -0.34
CA GLU A 93 -19.38 -2.58 -1.08
C GLU A 93 -18.22 -1.65 -1.40
N VAL A 94 -17.37 -1.38 -0.41
CA VAL A 94 -16.17 -0.56 -0.57
C VAL A 94 -15.21 -1.22 -1.57
N TYR A 95 -15.03 -2.54 -1.47
CA TYR A 95 -14.18 -3.29 -2.40
C TYR A 95 -14.70 -3.22 -3.85
N LYS A 96 -16.03 -3.31 -4.05
CA LYS A 96 -16.65 -3.15 -5.38
C LYS A 96 -16.44 -1.76 -5.96
N GLU A 97 -16.51 -0.71 -5.14
CA GLU A 97 -16.21 0.65 -5.60
C GLU A 97 -14.76 0.79 -6.07
N PHE A 98 -13.80 0.22 -5.36
CA PHE A 98 -12.40 0.19 -5.82
C PHE A 98 -12.23 -0.60 -7.11
N LYS A 99 -12.91 -1.73 -7.25
CA LYS A 99 -12.91 -2.54 -8.49
C LYS A 99 -13.45 -1.74 -9.68
N ASN A 100 -14.52 -0.96 -9.49
CA ASN A 100 -15.07 -0.09 -10.53
C ASN A 100 -14.04 0.96 -11.00
N VAL A 101 -13.32 1.58 -10.05
CA VAL A 101 -12.26 2.54 -10.37
C VAL A 101 -11.07 1.85 -11.04
N LEU A 102 -10.70 0.66 -10.61
CA LEU A 102 -9.62 -0.11 -11.21
C LEU A 102 -9.91 -0.42 -12.69
N TYR A 103 -11.13 -0.86 -13.01
CA TYR A 103 -11.54 -1.13 -14.40
C TYR A 103 -11.70 0.10 -15.30
N SER A 104 -11.64 1.31 -14.74
CA SER A 104 -11.56 2.53 -15.56
C SER A 104 -10.19 2.68 -16.26
N ASP A 105 -9.21 1.84 -15.90
CA ASP A 105 -7.84 1.78 -16.44
C ASP A 105 -7.09 3.13 -16.40
N SER A 106 -7.47 4.02 -15.48
CA SER A 106 -6.68 5.22 -15.18
C SER A 106 -5.44 4.83 -14.37
N ALA A 107 -4.25 5.15 -14.89
CA ALA A 107 -2.98 4.83 -14.24
C ALA A 107 -2.85 5.44 -12.83
N VAL A 108 -3.44 6.62 -12.56
CA VAL A 108 -3.32 7.33 -11.28
C VAL A 108 -4.41 6.89 -10.30
N ALA A 109 -5.67 6.84 -10.74
CA ALA A 109 -6.77 6.42 -9.88
C ALA A 109 -6.70 4.91 -9.56
N GLY A 110 -6.27 4.10 -10.53
CA GLY A 110 -6.09 2.66 -10.38
C GLY A 110 -5.01 2.28 -9.37
N GLU A 111 -3.92 3.04 -9.28
CA GLU A 111 -2.89 2.84 -8.25
C GLU A 111 -3.47 2.99 -6.83
N ALA A 112 -4.23 4.06 -6.60
CA ALA A 112 -4.89 4.28 -5.30
C ALA A 112 -5.98 3.25 -5.00
N ALA A 113 -6.75 2.85 -6.01
CA ALA A 113 -7.78 1.83 -5.87
C ALA A 113 -7.17 0.47 -5.49
N ALA A 114 -6.11 0.06 -6.17
CA ALA A 114 -5.40 -1.19 -5.89
C ALA A 114 -4.81 -1.23 -4.46
N LEU A 115 -4.22 -0.13 -3.98
CA LEU A 115 -3.80 -0.02 -2.58
C LEU A 115 -5.00 -0.07 -1.61
N GLY A 116 -6.08 0.64 -1.94
CA GLY A 116 -7.32 0.64 -1.16
C GLY A 116 -7.95 -0.74 -1.01
N MET A 117 -7.95 -1.56 -2.08
CA MET A 117 -8.40 -2.96 -2.04
C MET A 117 -7.62 -3.78 -1.03
N GLY A 118 -6.28 -3.62 -1.01
CA GLY A 118 -5.41 -4.28 -0.03
C GLY A 118 -5.69 -3.81 1.41
N LEU A 119 -5.90 -2.51 1.63
CA LEU A 119 -6.21 -1.96 2.95
C LEU A 119 -7.57 -2.43 3.50
N VAL A 120 -8.61 -2.50 2.65
CA VAL A 120 -9.94 -2.99 3.08
C VAL A 120 -9.90 -4.46 3.49
N ARG A 121 -9.12 -5.26 2.75
CA ARG A 121 -9.00 -6.72 2.95
C ARG A 121 -7.77 -7.12 3.78
N LEU A 122 -7.18 -6.17 4.52
CA LEU A 122 -6.00 -6.38 5.35
C LEU A 122 -6.16 -7.61 6.26
N GLY A 123 -5.25 -8.56 6.17
CA GLY A 123 -5.22 -9.75 7.04
C GLY A 123 -6.42 -10.69 6.90
N THR A 124 -7.19 -10.63 5.80
CA THR A 124 -8.34 -11.52 5.58
C THR A 124 -7.96 -12.83 4.90
N ALA A 125 -6.88 -12.85 4.09
CA ALA A 125 -6.52 -13.97 3.20
C ALA A 125 -7.68 -14.41 2.27
N HIS A 126 -8.47 -13.47 1.76
CA HIS A 126 -9.61 -13.79 0.89
C HIS A 126 -9.17 -14.24 -0.52
N GLU A 127 -9.35 -15.53 -0.83
CA GLU A 127 -8.84 -16.16 -2.07
C GLU A 127 -9.41 -15.53 -3.35
N ASP A 128 -10.70 -15.18 -3.39
CA ASP A 128 -11.29 -14.57 -4.59
C ASP A 128 -10.68 -13.19 -4.88
N SER A 129 -10.38 -12.42 -3.84
CA SER A 129 -9.77 -11.10 -3.99
C SER A 129 -8.33 -11.22 -4.47
N ILE A 130 -7.60 -12.22 -3.96
CA ILE A 130 -6.22 -12.50 -4.38
C ILE A 130 -6.18 -12.92 -5.85
N SER A 131 -7.01 -13.89 -6.25
CA SER A 131 -7.05 -14.39 -7.62
C SER A 131 -7.46 -13.30 -8.61
N GLU A 132 -8.43 -12.47 -8.24
CA GLU A 132 -8.86 -11.32 -9.03
C GLU A 132 -7.73 -10.29 -9.21
N MET A 133 -7.05 -9.90 -8.12
CA MET A 133 -5.96 -8.93 -8.18
C MET A 133 -4.77 -9.44 -9.02
N ILE A 134 -4.45 -10.73 -8.93
CA ILE A 134 -3.39 -11.35 -9.76
C ILE A 134 -3.79 -11.35 -11.23
N THR A 135 -5.05 -11.72 -11.54
CA THR A 135 -5.54 -11.75 -12.92
C THR A 135 -5.43 -10.36 -13.53
N TYR A 136 -5.93 -9.34 -12.84
CA TYR A 136 -5.87 -7.97 -13.33
C TYR A 136 -4.45 -7.42 -13.42
N ALA A 137 -3.55 -7.80 -12.50
CA ALA A 137 -2.15 -7.39 -12.55
C ALA A 137 -1.40 -7.95 -13.77
N ASN A 138 -1.81 -9.10 -14.32
CA ASN A 138 -1.25 -9.65 -15.55
C ASN A 138 -1.87 -9.04 -16.81
N ASP A 139 -3.10 -8.53 -16.72
CA ASP A 139 -3.84 -7.98 -17.87
C ASP A 139 -3.53 -6.50 -18.14
N THR A 140 -3.23 -5.72 -17.10
CA THR A 140 -2.96 -4.28 -17.24
C THR A 140 -1.53 -3.99 -17.72
N ASN A 141 -1.37 -2.94 -18.54
CA ASN A 141 -0.07 -2.46 -19.01
C ASN A 141 0.51 -1.35 -18.10
N HIS A 142 -0.24 -0.89 -17.10
CA HIS A 142 0.17 0.22 -16.26
C HIS A 142 1.00 -0.25 -15.07
N GLU A 143 2.33 -0.05 -15.14
CA GLU A 143 3.27 -0.44 -14.09
C GLU A 143 2.89 0.05 -12.69
N LYS A 144 2.29 1.25 -12.58
CA LYS A 144 1.81 1.82 -11.31
C LYS A 144 0.73 0.95 -10.67
N ILE A 145 -0.22 0.48 -11.48
CA ILE A 145 -1.31 -0.37 -11.03
C ILE A 145 -0.78 -1.74 -10.61
N ILE A 146 0.08 -2.35 -11.44
CA ILE A 146 0.72 -3.64 -11.12
C ILE A 146 1.46 -3.54 -9.79
N ARG A 147 2.23 -2.47 -9.57
CA ARG A 147 2.98 -2.25 -8.32
C ARG A 147 2.07 -2.10 -7.12
N ALA A 148 0.98 -1.33 -7.24
CA ALA A 148 0.01 -1.16 -6.18
C ALA A 148 -0.72 -2.45 -5.84
N LEU A 149 -1.11 -3.24 -6.84
CA LEU A 149 -1.73 -4.56 -6.63
C LEU A 149 -0.74 -5.52 -5.95
N ALA A 150 0.52 -5.49 -6.37
CA ALA A 150 1.57 -6.33 -5.81
C ALA A 150 1.78 -6.04 -4.29
N VAL A 151 1.74 -4.77 -3.88
CA VAL A 151 1.75 -4.39 -2.45
C VAL A 151 0.42 -4.72 -1.76
N GLY A 152 -0.70 -4.49 -2.43
CA GLY A 152 -2.04 -4.79 -1.91
C GLY A 152 -2.24 -6.28 -1.60
N LEU A 153 -1.70 -7.17 -2.42
CA LEU A 153 -1.64 -8.61 -2.17
C LEU A 153 -0.88 -8.94 -0.88
N GLY A 154 0.23 -8.24 -0.63
CA GLY A 154 0.98 -8.37 0.62
C GLY A 154 0.18 -7.93 1.84
N LEU A 155 -0.62 -6.86 1.72
CA LEU A 155 -1.51 -6.40 2.80
C LEU A 155 -2.61 -7.43 3.12
N ILE A 156 -3.20 -8.06 2.09
CA ILE A 156 -4.22 -9.10 2.30
C ILE A 156 -3.66 -10.29 3.11
N MET A 157 -2.39 -10.62 2.90
CA MET A 157 -1.67 -11.71 3.57
C MET A 157 -0.97 -11.32 4.88
N TYR A 158 -1.27 -10.13 5.42
CA TYR A 158 -0.68 -9.69 6.69
C TYR A 158 -0.91 -10.71 7.83
N GLU A 159 0.17 -11.11 8.52
CA GLU A 159 0.19 -12.10 9.61
C GLU A 159 -0.42 -13.47 9.27
N LYS A 160 -0.28 -13.93 8.02
CA LYS A 160 -0.76 -15.25 7.57
C LYS A 160 0.31 -16.34 7.48
N GLU A 161 1.57 -15.99 7.71
CA GLU A 161 2.71 -16.94 7.76
C GLU A 161 2.68 -17.94 6.58
N GLU A 162 2.66 -19.24 6.86
CA GLU A 162 2.73 -20.33 5.88
C GLU A 162 1.56 -20.34 4.88
N ILE A 163 0.40 -19.77 5.23
CA ILE A 163 -0.75 -19.66 4.33
C ILE A 163 -0.41 -18.77 3.12
N ALA A 164 0.53 -17.83 3.27
CA ALA A 164 0.96 -16.96 2.20
C ALA A 164 2.00 -17.60 1.26
N ASP A 165 2.60 -18.73 1.63
CA ASP A 165 3.69 -19.35 0.86
C ASP A 165 3.34 -19.69 -0.60
N PRO A 166 2.14 -20.24 -0.93
CA PRO A 166 1.76 -20.48 -2.31
C PRO A 166 1.73 -19.20 -3.16
N LEU A 167 1.24 -18.11 -2.58
CA LEU A 167 1.21 -16.81 -3.25
C LEU A 167 2.62 -16.25 -3.44
N ILE A 168 3.47 -16.37 -2.42
CA ILE A 168 4.87 -15.92 -2.46
C ILE A 168 5.63 -16.65 -3.57
N ASP A 169 5.49 -17.97 -3.67
CA ASP A 169 6.21 -18.77 -4.65
C ASP A 169 5.69 -18.51 -6.07
N GLN A 170 4.38 -18.30 -6.23
CA GLN A 170 3.77 -17.88 -7.50
C GLN A 170 4.30 -16.52 -7.98
N LEU A 171 4.29 -15.51 -7.10
CA LEU A 171 4.78 -14.17 -7.43
C LEU A 171 6.30 -14.11 -7.57
N GLY A 172 7.06 -14.90 -6.81
CA GLY A 172 8.52 -14.94 -6.88
C GLY A 172 9.06 -15.57 -8.17
N THR A 173 8.28 -16.43 -8.81
CA THR A 173 8.63 -17.10 -10.07
C THR A 173 8.16 -16.32 -11.31
N SER A 174 7.44 -15.20 -11.13
CA SER A 174 6.94 -14.40 -12.23
C SER A 174 8.06 -13.81 -13.08
N LYS A 175 7.82 -13.71 -14.40
CA LYS A 175 8.73 -13.03 -15.32
C LYS A 175 8.80 -11.53 -15.03
N ASP A 176 7.68 -10.94 -14.64
CA ASP A 176 7.59 -9.52 -14.31
C ASP A 176 8.26 -9.20 -12.98
N SER A 177 9.21 -8.27 -13.02
CA SER A 177 9.96 -7.83 -11.84
C SER A 177 9.09 -7.12 -10.80
N ILE A 178 7.99 -6.49 -11.22
CA ILE A 178 7.06 -5.78 -10.33
C ILE A 178 6.27 -6.76 -9.45
N LEU A 179 5.90 -7.92 -10.00
CA LEU A 179 5.24 -8.98 -9.23
C LEU A 179 6.21 -9.64 -8.25
N ARG A 180 7.47 -9.89 -8.66
CA ARG A 180 8.54 -10.35 -7.75
C ARG A 180 8.81 -9.33 -6.64
N TYR A 181 8.75 -8.03 -6.95
CA TYR A 181 8.83 -6.96 -5.96
C TYR A 181 7.69 -7.06 -4.94
N GLY A 182 6.46 -7.30 -5.38
CA GLY A 182 5.33 -7.60 -4.50
C GLY A 182 5.55 -8.81 -3.61
N ALA A 183 6.10 -9.90 -4.16
CA ALA A 183 6.42 -11.11 -3.40
C ALA A 183 7.29 -10.80 -2.18
N MET A 184 8.26 -9.88 -2.31
CA MET A 184 9.13 -9.50 -1.20
C MET A 184 8.35 -8.79 -0.08
N PHE A 185 7.40 -7.92 -0.43
CA PHE A 185 6.50 -7.29 0.54
C PHE A 185 5.50 -8.27 1.13
N THR A 186 5.01 -9.23 0.35
CA THR A 186 4.15 -10.32 0.86
C THR A 186 4.90 -11.15 1.89
N ILE A 187 6.17 -11.50 1.67
CA ILE A 187 6.99 -12.18 2.69
C ILE A 187 7.13 -11.32 3.94
N GLY A 188 7.50 -10.04 3.78
CA GLY A 188 7.70 -9.12 4.89
C GLY A 188 6.47 -8.92 5.77
N LEU A 189 5.30 -8.81 5.15
CA LEU A 189 4.01 -8.59 5.83
C LEU A 189 3.42 -9.90 6.39
N ALA A 190 3.55 -11.02 5.69
CA ALA A 190 3.05 -12.32 6.17
C ALA A 190 3.82 -12.84 7.37
N TYR A 191 5.13 -12.61 7.40
CA TYR A 191 6.04 -13.06 8.47
C TYR A 191 6.48 -11.92 9.40
N ALA A 192 5.71 -10.83 9.44
CA ALA A 192 6.05 -9.62 10.21
C ALA A 192 6.32 -9.95 11.69
N GLY A 193 7.53 -9.68 12.16
CA GLY A 193 7.94 -9.89 13.55
C GLY A 193 7.97 -11.35 14.01
N THR A 194 7.95 -12.33 13.11
CA THR A 194 8.04 -13.76 13.45
C THR A 194 9.49 -14.23 13.62
N GLY A 195 10.44 -13.61 12.90
CA GLY A 195 11.83 -14.08 12.86
C GLY A 195 12.01 -15.46 12.20
N ASN A 196 11.09 -15.88 11.32
CA ASN A 196 11.15 -17.20 10.70
C ASN A 196 12.39 -17.35 9.79
N ASN A 197 13.20 -18.38 10.06
CA ASN A 197 14.42 -18.68 9.30
C ASN A 197 14.17 -18.98 7.82
N SER A 198 13.03 -19.59 7.48
CA SER A 198 12.64 -19.86 6.08
C SER A 198 12.43 -18.56 5.31
N ALA A 199 11.66 -17.63 5.90
CA ALA A 199 11.40 -16.31 5.31
C ALA A 199 12.69 -15.49 5.15
N ILE A 200 13.54 -15.46 6.18
CA ILE A 200 14.85 -14.80 6.14
C ILE A 200 15.72 -15.37 5.02
N LYS A 201 15.78 -16.70 4.90
CA LYS A 201 16.56 -17.38 3.85
C LYS A 201 16.02 -17.06 2.45
N LYS A 202 14.70 -17.05 2.26
CA LYS A 202 14.07 -16.65 0.99
C LYS A 202 14.45 -15.20 0.63
N LEU A 203 14.29 -14.25 1.56
CA LEU A 203 14.62 -12.83 1.33
C LEU A 203 16.11 -12.62 1.02
N LEU A 204 17.02 -13.26 1.76
CA LEU A 204 18.46 -13.18 1.49
C LEU A 204 18.83 -13.78 0.13
N HIS A 205 18.15 -14.85 -0.29
CA HIS A 205 18.34 -15.40 -1.63
C HIS A 205 18.00 -14.37 -2.70
N PHE A 206 16.78 -13.80 -2.67
CA PHE A 206 16.35 -12.78 -3.64
C PHE A 206 17.20 -11.51 -3.61
N ALA A 207 17.71 -11.12 -2.43
CA ALA A 207 18.60 -9.96 -2.29
C ALA A 207 19.90 -10.08 -3.10
N VAL A 208 20.35 -11.32 -3.38
CA VAL A 208 21.60 -11.61 -4.10
C VAL A 208 21.34 -12.13 -5.52
N SER A 209 20.35 -13.01 -5.70
CA SER A 209 20.14 -13.77 -6.92
C SER A 209 19.28 -13.06 -7.97
N ASP A 210 18.37 -12.17 -7.58
CA ASP A 210 17.49 -11.49 -8.54
C ASP A 210 18.30 -10.57 -9.47
N VAL A 211 17.88 -10.39 -10.71
CA VAL A 211 18.55 -9.50 -11.66
C VAL A 211 18.18 -8.03 -11.46
N THR A 212 17.03 -7.74 -10.84
CA THR A 212 16.49 -6.39 -10.74
C THR A 212 16.78 -5.76 -9.39
N ASP A 213 17.34 -4.55 -9.41
CA ASP A 213 17.70 -3.80 -8.21
C ASP A 213 16.52 -3.43 -7.31
N ASP A 214 15.34 -3.20 -7.89
CA ASP A 214 14.12 -2.93 -7.11
C ASP A 214 13.71 -4.13 -6.24
N VAL A 215 13.81 -5.36 -6.78
CA VAL A 215 13.51 -6.58 -6.05
C VAL A 215 14.56 -6.82 -4.97
N ARG A 216 15.85 -6.65 -5.30
CA ARG A 216 16.94 -6.77 -4.32
C ARG A 216 16.76 -5.82 -3.15
N ARG A 217 16.45 -4.54 -3.45
CA ARG A 217 16.19 -3.50 -2.45
C ARG A 217 14.98 -3.87 -1.59
N ALA A 218 13.87 -4.28 -2.21
CA ALA A 218 12.66 -4.71 -1.48
C ALA A 218 12.94 -5.91 -0.58
N ALA A 219 13.70 -6.91 -1.04
CA ALA A 219 14.05 -8.08 -0.25
C ALA A 219 14.79 -7.69 1.04
N VAL A 220 15.77 -6.77 0.94
CA VAL A 220 16.52 -6.30 2.10
C VAL A 220 15.64 -5.46 3.03
N ILE A 221 14.81 -4.55 2.52
CA ILE A 221 13.88 -3.76 3.35
C ILE A 221 12.98 -4.69 4.18
N ASN A 222 12.46 -5.75 3.56
CA ASN A 222 11.54 -6.68 4.21
C ASN A 222 12.19 -7.58 5.27
N LEU A 223 13.53 -7.68 5.32
CA LEU A 223 14.21 -8.29 6.47
C LEU A 223 13.95 -7.50 7.76
N GLY A 224 13.83 -6.17 7.67
CA GLY A 224 13.44 -5.32 8.80
C GLY A 224 12.05 -5.68 9.33
N PHE A 225 11.06 -5.86 8.44
CA PHE A 225 9.70 -6.27 8.83
C PHE A 225 9.65 -7.69 9.43
N VAL A 226 10.43 -8.65 8.93
CA VAL A 226 10.44 -10.00 9.51
C VAL A 226 11.09 -10.02 10.90
N MET A 227 12.11 -9.17 11.11
CA MET A 227 13.00 -9.24 12.29
C MET A 227 12.83 -8.11 13.31
N PHE A 228 11.85 -7.20 13.19
CA PHE A 228 11.73 -6.04 14.10
C PHE A 228 11.54 -6.40 15.59
N LYS A 229 11.10 -7.62 15.92
CA LYS A 229 11.03 -8.11 17.32
C LYS A 229 12.38 -8.59 17.87
N THR A 230 13.40 -8.70 17.01
CA THR A 230 14.76 -9.17 17.34
C THR A 230 15.81 -8.21 16.78
N PRO A 231 15.84 -6.94 17.23
CA PRO A 231 16.71 -5.90 16.67
C PRO A 231 18.21 -6.22 16.79
N GLU A 232 18.61 -6.96 17.82
CA GLU A 232 20.02 -7.29 18.08
C GLU A 232 20.67 -8.10 16.96
N ARG A 233 19.92 -9.00 16.31
CA ARG A 233 20.43 -9.89 15.25
C ARG A 233 20.44 -9.25 13.87
N LEU A 234 19.64 -8.21 13.66
CA LEU A 234 19.45 -7.61 12.34
C LEU A 234 20.74 -6.95 11.80
N PRO A 235 21.51 -6.17 12.59
CA PRO A 235 22.79 -5.62 12.14
C PRO A 235 23.82 -6.68 11.76
N GLU A 236 23.87 -7.80 12.48
CA GLU A 236 24.82 -8.89 12.20
C GLU A 236 24.56 -9.52 10.82
N ILE A 237 23.29 -9.76 10.49
CA ILE A 237 22.89 -10.33 9.19
C ILE A 237 23.14 -9.33 8.06
N LEU A 238 22.84 -8.05 8.30
CA LEU A 238 22.95 -7.01 7.27
C LEU A 238 24.37 -6.47 7.08
N HIS A 239 25.32 -6.80 7.96
CA HIS A 239 26.68 -6.27 7.91
C HIS A 239 27.35 -6.48 6.54
N LEU A 240 27.31 -7.71 6.02
CA LEU A 240 27.87 -8.03 4.70
C LEU A 240 27.14 -7.32 3.55
N LEU A 241 25.83 -7.10 3.68
CA LEU A 241 25.04 -6.39 2.67
C LEU A 241 25.29 -4.88 2.70
N SER A 242 25.69 -4.33 3.84
CA SER A 242 26.03 -2.91 4.00
C SER A 242 27.28 -2.52 3.22
N GLU A 243 28.21 -3.46 3.03
CA GLU A 243 29.44 -3.27 2.26
C GLU A 243 29.30 -3.70 0.79
N SER A 244 28.09 -4.08 0.36
CA SER A 244 27.83 -4.47 -1.03
C SER A 244 28.24 -3.38 -2.02
N TYR A 245 28.76 -3.79 -3.18
CA TYR A 245 29.06 -2.88 -4.28
C TYR A 245 27.79 -2.23 -4.85
N ASN A 246 26.63 -2.90 -4.71
CA ASN A 246 25.37 -2.43 -5.25
C ASN A 246 24.75 -1.35 -4.33
N PRO A 247 24.59 -0.10 -4.80
CA PRO A 247 24.04 0.98 -3.99
C PRO A 247 22.58 0.75 -3.58
N HIS A 248 21.77 0.04 -4.37
CA HIS A 248 20.38 -0.25 -4.04
C HIS A 248 20.26 -1.23 -2.87
N THR A 249 21.16 -2.21 -2.79
CA THR A 249 21.28 -3.11 -1.64
C THR A 249 21.64 -2.32 -0.37
N ARG A 250 22.64 -1.43 -0.44
CA ARG A 250 23.04 -0.58 0.69
C ARG A 250 21.92 0.34 1.16
N TYR A 251 21.17 0.93 0.23
CA TYR A 251 19.97 1.72 0.55
C TYR A 251 18.91 0.86 1.26
N GLY A 252 18.69 -0.38 0.78
CA GLY A 252 17.81 -1.33 1.44
C GLY A 252 18.23 -1.65 2.87
N VAL A 253 19.54 -1.82 3.12
CA VAL A 253 20.09 -2.05 4.47
C VAL A 253 19.78 -0.87 5.40
N ALA A 254 20.01 0.36 4.94
CA ALA A 254 19.73 1.55 5.76
C ALA A 254 18.25 1.63 6.17
N LEU A 255 17.33 1.35 5.25
CA LEU A 255 15.90 1.30 5.56
C LEU A 255 15.53 0.12 6.45
N ALA A 256 16.09 -1.07 6.22
CA ALA A 256 15.83 -2.24 7.04
C ALA A 256 16.25 -2.02 8.50
N LEU A 257 17.42 -1.41 8.73
CA LEU A 257 17.88 -1.02 10.05
C LEU A 257 16.97 0.05 10.68
N GLY A 258 16.51 1.04 9.92
CA GLY A 258 15.59 2.06 10.43
C GLY A 258 14.18 1.55 10.74
N ILE A 259 13.76 0.42 10.16
CA ILE A 259 12.48 -0.22 10.46
C ILE A 259 12.63 -1.21 11.62
N GLY A 260 13.73 -1.97 11.66
CA GLY A 260 13.90 -3.09 12.57
C GLY A 260 14.59 -2.76 13.90
N CYS A 261 15.22 -1.60 14.04
CA CYS A 261 15.92 -1.13 15.24
C CYS A 261 15.37 0.22 15.72
#